data_AF-A0A957P1R4-F1
#
_entry.id   AF-A0A957P1R4-F1
#
_cell.length_a   1.000
_cell.length_b   1.000
_cell.length_c   1.000
_cell.angle_alpha   90.00
_cell.angle_beta   90.00
_cell.angle_gamma   90.00
#
_symmetry.space_group_name_H-M   'P 1'
#
loop_
_entity.id
_entity.type
_entity.pdbx_description
1 polymer ?
#
loop_
_entity_poly.entity_id
_entity_poly.type
_entity_poly.pdbx_seq_one_letter_code
_entity_poly.pdbx_strand_id
1 'polypeptide(L)' 'YHGIEASKGELGFFIYSDGSGVPYRLHVHGPSFNNLFAIAKMCKHHMLADIVTNIGSIDIVLGEVDR' A
#
# COMPACT_ATOMS: atom_id res chain seq x y z
N TYR A 1 -10.01 6.39 11.89
CA TYR A 1 -9.01 6.27 10.81
C TYR A 1 -8.14 7.50 10.85
N HIS A 2 -6.83 7.34 10.79
CA HIS A 2 -5.89 8.45 10.71
C HIS A 2 -4.86 8.16 9.62
N GLY A 3 -4.74 9.06 8.65
CA GLY A 3 -3.77 8.98 7.55
C GLY A 3 -2.58 9.89 7.80
N ILE A 4 -1.39 9.45 7.40
CA ILE A 4 -0.17 10.26 7.31
C ILE A 4 0.44 10.12 5.92
N GLU A 5 1.11 11.17 5.46
CA GLU A 5 1.89 11.10 4.22
C GLU A 5 3.22 10.40 4.50
N ALA A 6 3.37 9.20 3.94
CA ALA A 6 4.63 8.47 3.93
C ALA A 6 5.34 8.70 2.59
N SER A 7 6.59 8.25 2.46
CA SER A 7 7.39 8.42 1.23
C SER A 7 6.77 7.81 -0.03
N LYS A 8 5.77 6.93 0.12
CA LYS A 8 5.10 6.20 -0.96
C LYS A 8 3.62 6.58 -1.14
N GLY A 9 3.16 7.59 -0.41
CA GLY A 9 1.77 8.04 -0.38
C GLY A 9 1.11 7.83 0.99
N GLU A 10 -0.21 7.73 0.97
CA GLU A 10 -1.02 7.69 2.19
C GLU A 10 -0.82 6.39 2.98
N LEU A 11 -0.28 6.51 4.20
CA LEU A 11 -0.23 5.44 5.19
C LEU A 11 -1.31 5.67 6.24
N GLY A 12 -2.29 4.77 6.28
CA GLY A 12 -3.46 4.88 7.15
C GLY A 12 -3.43 3.90 8.32
N PHE A 13 -3.92 4.34 9.47
CA PHE A 13 -4.16 3.48 10.64
C PHE A 13 -5.63 3.52 11.03
N PHE A 14 -6.28 2.35 10.98
CA PHE A 14 -7.61 2.14 11.50
C PHE A 14 -7.52 1.38 12.82
N ILE A 15 -7.90 2.04 13.90
CA ILE A 15 -7.89 1.48 15.25
C ILE A 15 -9.32 1.51 15.78
N TYR A 16 -9.78 0.36 16.27
CA TYR A 16 -11.02 0.22 17.01
C TYR A 16 -10.70 -0.31 18.41
N SER A 17 -11.22 0.36 19.44
CA SER A 17 -11.06 0.00 20.85
C SER A 17 -12.43 -0.30 21.45
N ASP A 18 -12.48 -1.36 22.26
CA ASP A 18 -13.63 -1.75 23.09
C ASP A 18 -13.56 -1.15 24.51
N GLY A 19 -12.61 -0.24 24.76
CA GLY A 19 -12.36 0.35 26.07
C GLY A 19 -11.33 -0.40 26.92
N SER A 20 -10.79 -1.53 26.43
CA SER A 20 -9.65 -2.20 27.07
C SER A 20 -8.32 -1.49 26.77
N GLY A 21 -7.25 -1.84 27.49
CA GLY A 21 -5.90 -1.29 27.27
C GLY A 21 -5.22 -1.80 26.00
N VAL A 22 -5.86 -2.69 25.25
CA VAL A 22 -5.36 -3.23 23.97
C VAL A 22 -6.34 -2.87 22.85
N PRO A 23 -5.85 -2.58 21.63
CA PRO A 23 -6.72 -2.32 20.51
C PRO A 23 -7.49 -3.61 20.16
N TYR A 24 -8.82 -3.54 20.15
CA TYR A 24 -9.67 -4.65 19.73
C TYR A 24 -9.43 -5.01 18.25
N ARG A 25 -9.24 -4.00 17.39
CA ARG A 25 -8.83 -4.20 16.00
C ARG A 25 -7.88 -3.09 15.56
N LEU A 26 -6.78 -3.51 14.95
CA LEU A 26 -5.84 -2.64 14.26
C LEU A 26 -5.78 -3.09 12.80
N HIS A 27 -6.01 -2.17 11.87
CA HIS A 27 -5.82 -2.38 10.45
C HIS A 27 -4.93 -1.27 9.90
N VAL A 28 -3.83 -1.67 9.26
CA VAL A 28 -2.87 -0.75 8.64
C VAL A 28 -3.14 -0.72 7.16
N HIS A 29 -3.41 0.47 6.64
CA HIS A 29 -3.61 0.73 5.22
C HIS A 29 -2.28 1.16 4.61
N GLY A 30 -1.57 0.21 3.99
CA GLY A 30 -0.27 0.45 3.36
C GLY A 30 -0.40 1.07 1.97
N PRO A 31 0.35 2.15 1.65
CA PRO A 31 0.28 2.82 0.35
C PRO A 31 0.69 1.89 -0.80
N SER A 32 1.68 1.02 -0.56
CA SER A 32 2.20 0.05 -1.53
C SER A 32 1.12 -0.92 -2.05
N PHE A 33 0.11 -1.27 -1.23
CA PHE A 33 -0.95 -2.20 -1.62
C PHE A 33 -1.87 -1.60 -2.69
N ASN A 34 -2.28 -0.33 -2.52
CA ASN A 34 -3.10 0.36 -3.50
C ASN A 34 -2.34 0.65 -4.79
N ASN A 35 -1.08 1.08 -4.65
CA ASN A 35 -0.22 1.38 -5.77
C ASN A 35 0.02 0.15 -6.68
N LEU A 36 0.03 -1.07 -6.10
CA LEU A 36 0.17 -2.32 -6.84
C LEU A 36 -0.96 -2.55 -7.86
N PHE A 37 -2.20 -2.14 -7.55
CA PHE A 37 -3.32 -2.27 -8.49
C PHE A 37 -3.16 -1.39 -9.73
N ALA A 38 -2.44 -0.28 -9.63
CA ALA A 38 -2.19 0.60 -10.77
C ALA A 38 -1.28 -0.05 -11.83
N ILE A 39 -0.44 -1.01 -11.44
CA ILE A 39 0.53 -1.67 -12.33
C ILE A 39 -0.18 -2.35 -13.50
N ALA A 40 -1.31 -3.02 -13.27
CA ALA A 40 -2.07 -3.68 -14.32
C ALA A 40 -2.53 -2.70 -15.43
N LYS A 41 -2.87 -1.46 -15.04
CA LYS A 41 -3.25 -0.40 -15.98
C LYS A 41 -2.02 0.22 -16.65
N MET A 42 -0.92 0.41 -15.92
CA MET A 42 0.33 1.00 -16.42
C MET A 42 1.09 0.09 -17.39
N CYS A 43 0.96 -1.23 -17.26
CA CYS A 43 1.64 -2.19 -18.12
C CYS A 43 0.80 -2.60 -19.34
N LYS A 44 -0.43 -2.08 -19.48
CA LYS A 44 -1.31 -2.47 -20.58
C LYS A 44 -0.74 -1.96 -21.90
N HIS A 45 -0.59 -2.86 -22.88
CA HIS A 45 -0.01 -2.57 -24.21
C HIS A 45 1.50 -2.24 -24.19
N HIS A 46 2.21 -2.51 -23.09
CA HIS A 46 3.65 -2.35 -23.00
C HIS A 46 4.37 -3.70 -23.16
N MET A 47 5.69 -3.65 -23.34
CA MET A 47 6.52 -4.86 -23.39
C MET A 47 6.75 -5.41 -21.97
N LEU A 48 7.10 -6.71 -21.88
CA LEU A 48 7.47 -7.33 -20.60
C LEU A 48 8.63 -6.61 -19.91
N ALA A 49 9.55 -6.02 -20.69
CA ALA A 49 10.66 -5.23 -20.16
C ALA A 49 10.19 -3.98 -19.38
N ASP A 50 9.10 -3.35 -19.82
CA ASP A 50 8.57 -2.13 -19.21
C ASP A 50 7.91 -2.39 -17.85
N ILE A 51 7.56 -3.65 -17.56
CA ILE A 51 7.00 -4.06 -16.26
C ILE A 51 8.01 -3.80 -15.15
N VAL A 52 9.29 -4.10 -15.38
CA VAL A 52 10.36 -3.89 -14.37
C VAL A 52 10.54 -2.41 -14.08
N THR A 53 10.54 -1.58 -15.12
CA THR A 53 10.65 -0.12 -14.99
C THR A 53 9.44 0.48 -14.28
N ASN A 54 8.23 0.00 -14.60
CA ASN A 54 7.00 0.44 -13.95
C ASN A 54 6.96 0.06 -12.46
N ILE A 55 7.39 -1.15 -12.10
CA ILE A 55 7.50 -1.58 -10.70
C ILE A 55 8.50 -0.71 -9.94
N GLY A 56 9.68 -0.44 -10.54
CA GLY A 56 10.70 0.41 -9.95
C GLY A 56 10.25 1.87 -9.77
N SER A 57 9.43 2.39 -10.69
CA SER A 57 8.92 3.76 -10.62
C SER A 57 7.92 4.00 -9.48
N ILE A 58 7.21 2.96 -9.04
CA ILE A 58 6.18 3.05 -8.00
C ILE A 58 6.76 2.75 -6.61
N ASP A 59 7.95 2.15 -6.54
CA ASP A 59 8.66 1.81 -5.30
C ASP A 59 7.80 0.99 -4.31
N ILE A 60 7.34 -0.18 -4.75
CA ILE A 60 6.57 -1.08 -3.89
C ILE A 60 7.47 -1.83 -2.91
N VAL A 61 7.08 -1.93 -1.64
CA VAL A 61 7.68 -2.89 -0.69
C VAL A 61 6.66 -3.98 -0.37
N LEU A 62 7.05 -5.22 -0.71
CA LEU A 62 6.18 -6.38 -0.55
C LEU A 62 5.79 -6.65 0.92
N GLY A 63 6.63 -6.24 1.88
CA GLY A 63 6.31 -6.36 3.31
C GLY A 63 5.15 -5.47 3.79
N GLU A 64 4.80 -4.42 3.04
CA GLU A 64 3.59 -3.62 3.32
C GLU A 64 2.34 -4.18 2.64
N VAL A 65 2.51 -4.94 1.56
CA VAL A 65 1.43 -5.52 0.74
C VAL A 65 0.85 -6.79 1.38
N ASP A 66 1.66 -7.51 2.16
CA ASP A 66 1.30 -8.82 2.74
C ASP A 66 0.54 -8.73 4.08
N ARG A 67 0.10 -7.53 4.51
CA ARG A 67 -0.53 -7.29 5.83
C ARG A 67 -2.05 -7.30 5.83
#